data_AF-A0A015KE44-F1
#
_entry.id   AF-A0A015KE44-F1
#
_cell.length_a   1.000
_cell.length_b   1.000
_cell.length_c   1.000
_cell.angle_alpha   90.00
_cell.angle_beta   90.00
_cell.angle_gamma   90.00
#
_symmetry.space_group_name_H-M   'P 1'
#
loop_
_entity.id
_entity.type
_entity.pdbx_description
1 polymer ?
#
loop_
_entity_poly.entity_id
_entity_poly.type
_entity_poly.pdbx_seq_one_letter_code
_entity_poly.pdbx_strand_id
1 'polypeptide(L)'
;MTQVYRDCLFENNIFYAKNVGMCTKNHVIFLIESEKKALSPIDTKRWIWSDGISSLPFGHWRIQVYKKLLERGTSHEAAEKIAIGTRLPEKY
;
A
#
# COMPACT_ATOMS: atom_id res chain seq x y z
N MET A 1 -6.70 22.56 -4.51
CA MET A 1 -6.89 21.45 -3.54
C MET A 1 -8.28 21.57 -2.95
N THR A 2 -9.06 20.49 -2.92
CA THR A 2 -10.43 20.47 -2.36
C THR A 2 -10.40 20.48 -0.83
N GLN A 3 -11.44 21.05 -0.20
CA GLN A 3 -11.56 21.10 1.28
C GLN A 3 -11.46 19.71 1.90
N VAL A 4 -12.15 18.73 1.32
CA VAL A 4 -12.15 17.31 1.72
C VAL A 4 -10.73 16.71 1.80
N TYR A 5 -9.81 17.13 0.93
CA TYR A 5 -8.43 16.65 0.98
C TYR A 5 -7.67 17.23 2.19
N ARG A 6 -7.89 18.51 2.52
CA ARG A 6 -7.28 19.14 3.70
C ARG A 6 -7.81 18.51 4.98
N ASP A 7 -9.12 18.32 5.07
CA ASP A 7 -9.77 17.69 6.21
C ASP A 7 -9.22 16.25 6.40
N CYS A 8 -9.07 15.49 5.32
CA CYS A 8 -8.44 14.17 5.34
C CYS A 8 -7.03 14.20 5.93
N LEU A 9 -6.18 15.08 5.40
CA LEU A 9 -4.76 15.12 5.74
C LEU A 9 -4.50 15.66 7.14
N PHE A 10 -5.16 16.74 7.54
CA PHE A 10 -4.87 17.47 8.77
C PHE A 10 -5.72 17.03 9.96
N GLU A 11 -6.94 16.54 9.72
CA GLU A 11 -7.83 16.04 10.79
C GLU A 11 -7.73 14.52 10.95
N ASN A 12 -6.85 13.87 10.16
CA ASN A 12 -6.65 12.42 10.14
C ASN A 12 -7.94 11.63 9.81
N ASN A 13 -8.81 12.24 9.00
CA ASN A 13 -10.11 11.70 8.63
C ASN A 13 -10.03 10.76 7.42
N ILE A 14 -10.72 9.64 7.47
CA ILE A 14 -10.81 8.68 6.36
C ILE A 14 -12.16 8.86 5.66
N PHE A 15 -12.14 9.02 4.34
CA PHE A 15 -13.35 9.20 3.56
C PHE A 15 -13.69 7.96 2.76
N TYR A 16 -14.98 7.61 2.76
CA TYR A 16 -15.54 6.53 1.95
C TYR A 16 -16.43 7.13 0.85
N ALA A 17 -16.44 6.49 -0.31
CA ALA A 17 -17.31 6.85 -1.41
C ALA A 17 -17.90 5.60 -2.05
N LYS A 18 -19.14 5.75 -2.53
CA LYS A 18 -19.79 4.75 -3.36
C LYS A 18 -19.11 4.70 -4.73
N ASN A 19 -18.58 3.55 -5.07
CA ASN A 19 -18.06 3.24 -6.38
C ASN A 19 -19.08 2.36 -7.10
N VAL A 20 -19.70 2.92 -8.13
CA VAL A 20 -20.65 2.21 -8.99
C VAL A 20 -19.92 1.82 -10.27
N GLY A 21 -19.81 0.52 -10.53
CA GLY A 21 -19.15 -0.02 -11.70
C GLY A 21 -20.08 -0.95 -12.49
N MET A 22 -19.92 -0.95 -13.81
CA MET A 22 -20.54 -1.97 -14.66
C MET A 22 -19.61 -3.18 -14.72
N CYS A 23 -20.16 -4.38 -14.52
CA CYS A 23 -19.41 -5.62 -14.55
C CYS A 23 -20.13 -6.64 -15.44
N THR A 24 -19.37 -7.49 -16.12
CA THR A 24 -19.92 -8.59 -16.93
C THR A 24 -19.53 -9.93 -16.30
N LYS A 25 -20.51 -10.81 -16.13
CA LYS A 25 -20.27 -12.20 -15.72
C LYS A 25 -21.19 -13.11 -16.51
N ASN A 26 -20.64 -14.14 -17.14
CA ASN A 26 -21.38 -15.07 -18.01
C ASN A 26 -22.22 -14.34 -19.08
N HIS A 27 -21.64 -13.32 -19.72
CA HIS A 27 -22.31 -12.47 -20.72
C HIS A 27 -23.52 -11.66 -20.23
N VAL A 28 -23.79 -11.62 -18.92
CA VAL A 28 -24.80 -10.74 -18.34
C VAL A 28 -24.12 -9.51 -17.74
N ILE A 29 -24.69 -8.33 -18.02
CA ILE A 29 -24.21 -7.04 -17.49
C ILE A 29 -24.95 -6.74 -16.18
N PHE A 30 -24.19 -6.39 -15.15
CA PHE A 30 -24.72 -5.98 -13.85
C PHE A 30 -24.09 -4.67 -13.42
N LEU A 31 -24.83 -3.93 -12.59
CA LEU A 31 -24.31 -2.77 -11.87
C LEU A 31 -23.89 -3.23 -10.47
N ILE A 32 -22.64 -3.00 -10.13
CA ILE A 32 -22.08 -3.31 -8.80
C ILE A 32 -21.82 -2.00 -8.09
N GLU A 33 -22.50 -1.80 -6.98
CA GLU A 33 -22.20 -0.74 -6.03
C GLU A 33 -21.29 -1.31 -4.93
N SER A 34 -20.20 -0.62 -4.65
CA SER A 34 -19.32 -0.97 -3.54
C SER A 34 -18.87 0.30 -2.83
N GLU A 35 -18.90 0.28 -1.51
CA GLU A 35 -18.28 1.33 -0.71
C GLU A 35 -16.76 1.11 -0.68
N LYS A 36 -16.00 2.12 -1.10
CA LYS A 36 -14.54 2.07 -1.13
C LYS A 36 -13.95 3.25 -0.37
N LYS A 37 -12.81 3.02 0.28
CA LYS A 37 -12.01 4.10 0.87
C LYS A 37 -11.53 5.01 -0.27
N ALA A 38 -12.03 6.24 -0.31
CA ALA A 38 -11.74 7.22 -1.33
C ALA A 38 -10.49 8.03 -0.99
N LEU A 39 -10.38 8.49 0.26
CA LEU A 39 -9.24 9.24 0.77
C LEU A 39 -8.80 8.70 2.13
N SER A 40 -7.50 8.74 2.35
CA SER A 40 -6.83 8.30 3.57
C SER A 40 -5.66 9.23 3.83
N PRO A 41 -5.43 9.67 5.08
CA PRO A 41 -4.25 10.47 5.44
C PRO A 41 -2.96 9.67 5.27
N ILE A 42 -3.03 8.35 5.43
CA ILE A 42 -1.90 7.43 5.29
C ILE A 42 -1.89 6.85 3.88
N ASP A 43 -0.73 6.91 3.21
CA ASP A 43 -0.48 6.19 1.97
C ASP A 43 -0.34 4.68 2.26
N THR A 44 -1.45 3.96 2.11
CA THR A 44 -1.49 2.50 2.28
C THR A 44 -0.90 1.72 1.10
N LYS A 45 -0.58 2.39 -0.01
CA LYS A 45 -0.03 1.75 -1.21
C LYS A 45 1.48 1.83 -1.28
N ARG A 46 2.13 2.50 -0.32
CA ARG A 46 3.58 2.57 -0.20
C ARG A 46 4.02 2.07 1.16
N TRP A 47 5.12 1.32 1.15
CA TRP A 47 5.89 1.00 2.33
C TRP A 47 6.98 2.05 2.48
N ILE A 48 6.94 2.86 3.52
CA ILE A 48 7.95 3.89 3.81
C ILE A 48 8.98 3.25 4.75
N TRP A 49 10.27 3.40 4.44
CA TRP A 49 11.34 2.93 5.30
C TRP A 49 11.49 3.82 6.54
N SER A 50 12.27 3.38 7.52
CA SER A 50 12.59 4.17 8.72
C SER A 50 13.21 5.55 8.45
N ASP A 51 13.79 5.78 7.26
CA ASP A 51 14.33 7.08 6.85
C ASP A 51 13.24 8.13 6.53
N GLY A 52 11.97 7.71 6.41
CA GLY A 52 10.84 8.58 6.10
C GLY A 52 10.79 9.12 4.67
N ILE A 53 11.75 8.75 3.82
CA ILE A 53 11.92 9.30 2.46
C ILE A 53 11.80 8.18 1.43
N SER A 54 12.57 7.12 1.62
CA SER A 54 12.64 6.01 0.69
C SER A 54 11.39 5.15 0.85
N SER A 55 10.79 4.76 -0.27
CA SER A 55 9.57 3.94 -0.25
C SER A 55 9.58 2.84 -1.30
N LEU A 56 8.79 1.80 -1.03
CA LEU A 56 8.51 0.71 -1.96
C LEU A 56 7.01 0.68 -2.28
N PRO A 57 6.64 0.35 -3.52
CA PRO A 57 5.23 0.11 -3.83
C PRO A 57 4.70 -1.13 -3.11
N PHE A 58 3.40 -1.15 -2.84
CA PHE A 58 2.71 -2.32 -2.30
C PHE A 58 3.01 -3.57 -3.15
N GLY A 59 3.34 -4.68 -2.47
CA GLY A 59 3.66 -5.95 -3.12
C GLY A 59 5.10 -6.09 -3.63
N HIS A 60 5.96 -5.08 -3.46
CA HIS A 60 7.37 -5.19 -3.86
C HIS A 60 8.09 -6.35 -3.15
N TRP A 61 8.91 -7.11 -3.89
CA TRP A 61 9.55 -8.35 -3.40
C TRP A 61 10.41 -8.15 -2.14
N ARG A 62 11.07 -6.99 -1.99
CA ARG A 62 11.85 -6.65 -0.78
C ARG A 62 11.00 -6.61 0.49
N ILE A 63 9.71 -6.26 0.38
CA ILE A 63 8.79 -6.29 1.52
C ILE A 63 8.62 -7.74 2.02
N GLN A 64 8.67 -8.73 1.12
CA GLN A 64 8.61 -10.14 1.49
C GLN A 64 9.89 -10.61 2.18
N VAL A 65 11.06 -10.13 1.71
CA VAL A 65 12.34 -10.40 2.38
C VAL A 65 12.32 -9.86 3.81
N TYR A 66 11.90 -8.61 3.97
CA TYR A 66 11.75 -7.96 5.27
C TYR A 66 10.84 -8.78 6.22
N LYS A 67 9.63 -9.14 5.77
CA LYS A 67 8.68 -9.94 6.57
C LYS A 67 9.28 -11.27 7.03
N LYS A 68 9.96 -11.99 6.14
CA LYS A 68 10.63 -13.26 6.48
C LYS A 68 11.74 -13.09 7.52
N LEU A 69 12.44 -11.95 7.54
CA LEU A 69 13.48 -11.68 8.54
C LEU A 69 12.85 -11.41 9.92
N LEU A 70 11.73 -10.68 9.96
CA LEU A 70 10.98 -10.46 11.20
C LEU A 70 10.43 -11.77 11.78
N GLU A 71 9.88 -12.65 10.93
CA GLU A 71 9.41 -13.98 11.33
C GLU A 71 10.52 -14.84 11.96
N ARG A 72 11.78 -14.58 11.58
CA ARG A 72 12.97 -15.23 12.16
C ARG A 72 13.47 -14.57 13.45
N GLY A 73 12.76 -13.56 13.97
CA GLY A 73 13.14 -12.84 15.18
C GLY A 73 14.20 -11.75 14.98
N THR A 74 14.44 -11.32 13.73
CA THR A 74 15.36 -10.20 13.46
C THR A 74 14.70 -8.89 13.88
N SER A 75 15.47 -7.95 14.45
CA SER A 75 14.95 -6.61 14.76
C SER A 75 14.55 -5.85 13.50
N HIS A 76 13.61 -4.90 13.62
CA HIS A 76 13.14 -4.08 12.49
C HIS A 76 14.29 -3.41 11.72
N GLU A 77 15.19 -2.71 12.44
CA GLU A 77 16.31 -2.00 11.82
C GLU A 77 17.26 -2.92 11.04
N ALA A 78 17.56 -4.09 11.60
CA ALA A 78 18.42 -5.07 10.94
C ALA A 78 17.73 -5.67 9.72
N ALA A 79 16.43 -5.98 9.81
CA ALA A 79 15.65 -6.51 8.71
C ALA A 79 15.53 -5.51 7.56
N GLU A 80 15.33 -4.22 7.84
CA GLU A 80 15.29 -3.16 6.81
C GLU A 80 16.64 -3.02 6.11
N LYS A 81 17.75 -2.93 6.86
CA LYS A 81 19.11 -2.84 6.28
C LYS A 81 19.40 -4.00 5.34
N ILE A 82 19.06 -5.22 5.74
CA ILE A 82 19.24 -6.42 4.90
C ILE A 82 18.34 -6.35 3.66
N ALA A 83 17.06 -6.01 3.81
CA ALA A 83 16.12 -5.93 2.70
C ALA A 83 16.52 -4.88 1.65
N ILE A 84 17.04 -3.73 2.09
CA ILE A 84 17.57 -2.67 1.21
C ILE A 84 18.84 -3.14 0.47
N GLY A 85 19.75 -3.80 1.19
CA GLY A 85 21.00 -4.31 0.63
C GLY A 85 20.83 -5.52 -0.30
N THR A 86 19.72 -6.25 -0.18
CA THR A 86 19.44 -7.42 -1.01
C THR A 86 19.23 -6.99 -2.46
N ARG A 87 19.94 -7.66 -3.38
CA ARG A 87 19.72 -7.55 -4.82
C ARG A 87 19.20 -8.89 -5.31
N LEU A 88 18.26 -8.85 -6.26
CA LEU A 88 17.91 -10.06 -6.99
C LEU A 88 19.15 -10.48 -7.79
N PRO A 89 19.40 -11.80 -7.93
CA PRO A 89 20.40 -12.26 -8.88
C PRO A 89 20.05 -11.69 -10.27
N GLU A 90 21.07 -11.26 -11.00
CA GLU A 90 20.89 -10.88 -12.40
C GLU A 90 20.26 -12.08 -13.11
N LYS A 91 19.07 -11.87 -13.66
CA LYS A 91 18.50 -12.84 -14.58
C LYS A 91 19.39 -12.78 -15.83
N TYR A 92 20.04 -13.90 -16.15
CA TYR A 92 20.77 -14.11 -17.40
C TYR A 92 19.97 -13.66 -18.61
#